data_AF-A0A3N4LAC3-F1
#
_entry.id   AF-A0A3N4LAC3-F1
#
_cell.length_a   1.000
_cell.length_b   1.000
_cell.length_c   1.000
_cell.angle_alpha   90.00
_cell.angle_beta   90.00
_cell.angle_gamma   90.00
#
_symmetry.space_group_name_H-M   'P 1'
#
loop_
_entity.id
_entity.type
_entity.pdbx_description
1 polymer ?
#
loop_
_entity_poly.entity_id
_entity_poly.type
_entity_poly.pdbx_seq_one_letter_code
_entity_poly.pdbx_strand_id
1 'polypeptide(L)'
;RDVLVNITKARTGWDARDAQIRFTMVLLLGKDVSCVAATGFGKSLAFQIAAFLSGAKFSIVITPIEALREDQVLKGTEINLRATVL
;
A
#
# COMPACT_ATOMS: atom_id res chain seq x y z
N ARG A 1 -6.97 13.98 4.94
CA ARG A 1 -5.56 13.60 5.18
C ARG A 1 -5.42 12.91 6.53
N ASP A 2 -5.72 13.57 7.64
CA ASP A 2 -5.49 13.03 8.99
C ASP A 2 -6.29 11.74 9.26
N VAL A 3 -7.48 11.64 8.70
CA VAL A 3 -8.28 10.39 8.69
C VAL A 3 -7.48 9.21 8.10
N LEU A 4 -6.78 9.40 6.98
CA LEU A 4 -5.99 8.33 6.37
C LEU A 4 -4.77 7.94 7.22
N VAL A 5 -4.13 8.93 7.85
CA VAL A 5 -3.00 8.70 8.76
C VAL A 5 -3.47 7.87 9.96
N ASN A 6 -4.57 8.28 10.60
CA ASN A 6 -5.12 7.61 11.77
C ASN A 6 -5.59 6.18 11.46
N ILE A 7 -6.30 5.98 10.35
CA ILE A 7 -6.74 4.64 9.93
C ILE A 7 -5.54 3.75 9.62
N THR A 8 -4.52 4.29 8.94
CA THR A 8 -3.30 3.53 8.67
C THR A 8 -2.64 3.10 9.97
N LYS A 9 -2.41 4.03 10.89
CA LYS A 9 -1.81 3.73 12.20
C LYS A 9 -2.60 2.69 12.98
N ALA A 10 -3.93 2.82 13.02
CA ALA A 10 -4.81 1.90 13.72
C ALA A 10 -4.78 0.47 13.13
N ARG A 11 -4.61 0.34 11.81
CA ARG A 11 -4.64 -0.96 11.12
C ARG A 11 -3.28 -1.65 11.05
N THR A 12 -2.23 -0.88 10.83
CA THR A 12 -0.89 -1.41 10.53
C THR A 12 0.10 -1.22 11.68
N GLY A 13 -0.20 -0.36 12.66
CA GLY A 13 0.74 0.07 13.69
C GLY A 13 1.81 1.06 13.19
N TRP A 14 1.85 1.39 11.90
CA TRP A 14 2.89 2.22 11.30
C TRP A 14 2.43 3.66 11.06
N ASP A 15 3.38 4.60 11.21
CA ASP A 15 3.16 6.00 10.87
C ASP A 15 3.37 6.23 9.37
N ALA A 16 2.30 6.60 8.68
CA ALA A 16 2.35 6.92 7.26
C ALA A 16 3.02 8.28 7.04
N ARG A 17 3.99 8.32 6.13
CA ARG A 17 4.65 9.54 5.67
C ARG A 17 3.72 10.33 4.75
N ASP A 18 3.88 11.64 4.73
CA ASP A 18 3.09 12.55 3.89
C ASP A 18 3.06 12.17 2.41
N ALA A 19 4.22 11.83 1.86
CA ALA A 19 4.31 11.45 0.45
C ALA A 19 3.60 10.11 0.16
N GLN A 20 3.54 9.17 1.12
CA GLN A 20 2.74 7.95 0.99
C GLN A 20 1.25 8.30 0.97
N ILE A 21 0.79 9.15 1.90
CA ILE A 21 -0.62 9.58 1.95
C ILE A 21 -1.04 10.32 0.68
N ARG A 22 -0.21 11.23 0.15
CA ARG A 22 -0.52 11.92 -1.11
C ARG A 22 -0.66 10.94 -2.28
N PHE A 23 0.24 9.97 -2.39
CA PHE A 23 0.16 8.93 -3.41
C PHE A 23 -1.12 8.09 -3.26
N THR A 24 -1.42 7.62 -2.05
CA THR A 24 -2.63 6.87 -1.72
C THR A 24 -3.90 7.65 -2.09
N MET A 25 -3.95 8.95 -1.78
CA MET A 25 -5.13 9.77 -2.10
C MET A 25 -5.41 9.83 -3.59
N VAL A 26 -4.37 9.92 -4.44
CA VAL A 26 -4.56 9.91 -5.90
C VAL A 26 -5.11 8.56 -6.37
N LEU A 27 -4.59 7.45 -5.83
CA LEU A 27 -5.12 6.11 -6.12
C LEU A 27 -6.59 5.96 -5.68
N LEU A 28 -6.95 6.44 -4.48
CA LEU A 28 -8.32 6.37 -3.97
C LEU A 28 -9.31 7.23 -4.77
N LEU A 29 -8.83 8.24 -5.48
CA LEU A 29 -9.62 9.03 -6.44
C LEU A 29 -9.78 8.34 -7.80
N GLY A 30 -9.25 7.12 -7.97
CA GLY A 30 -9.32 6.37 -9.23
C GLY A 30 -8.44 6.97 -10.33
N LYS A 31 -7.37 7.67 -9.96
CA LYS A 31 -6.44 8.31 -10.89
C LYS A 31 -5.11 7.57 -10.95
N ASP A 32 -4.46 7.63 -12.11
CA ASP A 32 -3.11 7.13 -12.29
C ASP A 32 -2.10 8.04 -11.60
N VAL A 33 -1.04 7.44 -11.04
CA VAL A 33 0.04 8.15 -10.35
C VAL A 33 1.35 7.40 -10.48
N SER A 34 2.42 8.14 -10.76
CA SER A 34 3.80 7.62 -10.72
C SER A 34 4.48 8.04 -9.42
N CYS A 35 5.19 7.11 -8.79
CA CYS A 35 5.95 7.34 -7.56
C CYS A 35 7.43 7.08 -7.81
N VAL A 36 8.23 8.14 -7.80
CA VAL A 36 9.69 8.05 -7.79
C VAL A 36 10.16 8.23 -6.36
N ALA A 37 10.71 7.17 -5.78
CA ALA A 37 11.22 7.19 -4.42
C ALA A 37 12.40 6.23 -4.24
N ALA A 38 13.33 6.60 -3.36
CA ALA A 38 14.49 5.78 -3.02
C ALA A 38 14.10 4.41 -2.42
N THR A 39 15.03 3.46 -2.46
CA THR A 39 14.91 2.18 -1.73
C THR A 39 14.76 2.45 -0.23
N GLY A 40 13.97 1.65 0.49
CA GLY A 40 13.68 1.89 1.92
C GLY A 40 12.70 3.03 2.20
N PHE A 41 12.21 3.77 1.20
CA PHE A 41 11.21 4.82 1.41
C PHE A 41 9.88 4.30 1.97
N GLY A 42 9.57 3.01 1.79
CA GLY A 42 8.27 2.44 2.14
C GLY A 42 7.23 2.61 1.04
N LYS A 43 7.63 2.42 -0.24
CA LYS A 43 6.73 2.52 -1.40
C LYS A 43 5.53 1.56 -1.29
N SER A 44 5.75 0.35 -0.74
CA SER A 44 4.69 -0.66 -0.59
C SER A 44 3.52 -0.18 0.24
N LEU A 45 3.79 0.48 1.37
CA LEU A 45 2.74 0.99 2.24
C LEU A 45 1.79 1.94 1.50
N ALA A 46 2.30 2.75 0.56
CA ALA A 46 1.50 3.73 -0.16
C ALA A 46 0.39 3.09 -1.01
N PHE A 47 0.67 1.99 -1.72
CA PHE A 47 -0.37 1.26 -2.46
C PHE A 47 -1.15 0.28 -1.57
N GLN A 48 -0.55 -0.25 -0.50
CA GLN A 48 -1.24 -1.12 0.45
C GLN A 48 -2.36 -0.39 1.19
N ILE A 49 -2.14 0.87 1.58
CA ILE A 49 -3.22 1.71 2.15
C ILE A 49 -4.38 1.85 1.17
N ALA A 50 -4.08 2.08 -0.11
CA ALA A 50 -5.11 2.17 -1.14
C ALA A 50 -5.86 0.84 -1.32
N ALA A 51 -5.14 -0.29 -1.29
CA ALA A 51 -5.71 -1.61 -1.45
C ALA A 51 -6.80 -1.91 -0.41
N PHE A 52 -6.60 -1.46 0.83
CA PHE A 52 -7.54 -1.76 1.91
C PHE A 52 -8.58 -0.67 2.20
N LEU A 53 -8.47 0.51 1.58
CA LEU A 53 -9.43 1.62 1.70
C LEU A 53 -10.26 1.89 0.45
N SER A 54 -9.84 1.42 -0.74
CA SER A 54 -10.52 1.70 -2.01
C SER A 54 -11.92 1.10 -2.12
N GLY A 55 -12.28 0.15 -1.25
CA GLY A 55 -13.52 -0.62 -1.38
C GLY A 55 -13.53 -1.61 -2.56
N ALA A 56 -12.44 -1.69 -3.33
CA ALA A 56 -12.29 -2.66 -4.41
C ALA A 56 -12.26 -4.09 -3.84
N LYS A 57 -12.78 -5.06 -4.62
CA LYS A 57 -12.80 -6.48 -4.21
C LYS A 57 -11.39 -7.06 -4.06
N PHE A 58 -10.45 -6.62 -4.90
CA PHE A 58 -9.04 -7.01 -4.85
C PHE A 58 -8.16 -5.92 -5.46
N SER A 59 -6.86 -5.97 -5.16
CA SER A 59 -5.81 -5.15 -5.79
C SER A 59 -4.76 -6.09 -6.37
N ILE A 60 -4.23 -5.76 -7.56
CA ILE A 60 -3.18 -6.55 -8.21
C ILE A 60 -1.87 -5.79 -8.10
N VAL A 61 -0.84 -6.46 -7.58
CA VAL A 61 0.54 -5.94 -7.54
C VAL A 61 1.39 -6.78 -8.48
N ILE A 62 2.00 -6.13 -9.47
CA ILE A 62 2.86 -6.79 -10.46
C ILE A 62 4.31 -6.50 -10.08
N THR A 63 5.10 -7.55 -9.88
CA THR A 63 6.54 -7.43 -9.63
C THR A 63 7.33 -8.35 -10.56
N PRO A 64 8.52 -7.94 -11.03
CA PRO A 64 9.27 -8.73 -12.00
C PRO A 64 10.03 -9.93 -11.42
N ILE A 65 10.16 -10.03 -10.09
CA ILE A 65 11.02 -11.02 -9.41
C ILE A 65 10.19 -11.81 -8.41
N GLU A 66 10.39 -13.14 -8.39
CA GLU A 66 9.71 -14.08 -7.47
C GLU A 66 9.83 -13.66 -6.00
N ALA A 67 11.04 -13.45 -5.52
CA ALA A 67 11.30 -13.08 -4.14
C ALA A 67 10.56 -11.80 -3.70
N LEU A 68 10.29 -10.88 -4.63
CA LEU A 68 9.51 -9.69 -4.33
C LEU A 68 8.01 -9.98 -4.20
N ARG A 69 7.48 -10.98 -4.93
CA ARG A 69 6.09 -11.42 -4.81
C ARG A 69 5.81 -11.97 -3.42
N GLU A 70 6.66 -12.87 -2.96
CA GLU A 70 6.58 -13.45 -1.62
C GLU A 70 6.68 -12.38 -0.52
N ASP A 71 7.62 -11.45 -0.65
CA ASP A 71 7.76 -10.30 0.26
C ASP A 71 6.50 -9.41 0.30
N GLN A 72 5.81 -9.20 -0.83
CA GLN A 72 4.54 -8.46 -0.83
C GLN A 72 3.43 -9.21 -0.11
N VAL A 73 3.34 -10.54 -0.26
CA VAL A 73 2.33 -11.36 0.44
C VAL A 73 2.59 -11.35 1.94
N LEU A 74 3.83 -11.53 2.37
CA LEU A 74 4.22 -11.48 3.78
C LEU A 74 3.86 -10.11 4.40
N LYS A 75 4.31 -9.01 3.81
CA LYS A 75 4.02 -7.65 4.31
C LYS A 75 2.54 -7.30 4.29
N GLY A 76 1.80 -7.78 3.28
CA GLY A 76 0.36 -7.64 3.26
C GLY A 76 -0.29 -8.34 4.45
N THR A 77 0.13 -9.57 4.73
CA THR A 77 -0.40 -10.38 5.83
C THR A 77 -0.10 -9.75 7.19
N GLU A 78 1.09 -9.18 7.38
CA GLU A 78 1.48 -8.45 8.61
C GLU A 78 0.52 -7.30 8.95
N ILE A 79 -0.09 -6.67 7.94
CA ILE A 79 -1.05 -5.57 8.11
C ILE A 79 -2.51 -6.02 7.97
N ASN A 80 -2.77 -7.32 8.17
CA ASN A 80 -4.09 -7.93 8.09
C ASN A 80 -4.77 -7.76 6.71
N LEU A 81 -3.98 -7.87 5.62
CA LEU A 81 -4.51 -8.09 4.28
C LEU A 81 -4.50 -9.58 3.96
N ARG A 82 -5.56 -10.05 3.29
CA ARG A 82 -5.53 -11.33 2.59
C ARG A 82 -4.79 -11.12 1.27
N ALA A 83 -3.60 -11.69 1.15
CA ALA A 83 -2.77 -11.61 -0.04
C ALA A 83 -2.35 -13.02 -0.48
N THR A 84 -2.16 -13.22 -1.78
CA THR A 84 -1.65 -14.47 -2.36
C THR A 84 -0.85 -14.15 -3.60
N VAL A 85 0.03 -15.07 -3.99
CA VAL A 85 0.60 -15.11 -5.33
C VAL A 85 -0.35 -15.85 -6.28
N LEU A 86 -0.32 -15.46 -7.56
CA LEU A 86 -0.96 -16.15 -8.67
C LEU A 86 0.08 -16.94 -9.45
#